data_AF-A0A8T5DKL9-F1
#
_entry.id   AF-A0A8T5DKL9-F1
#
_cell.length_a   1.000
_cell.length_b   1.000
_cell.length_c   1.000
_cell.angle_alpha   90.00
_cell.angle_beta   90.00
_cell.angle_gamma   90.00
#
_symmetry.space_group_name_H-M   'P 1'
#
loop_
_entity.id
_entity.type
_entity.pdbx_description
1 polymer ?
#
loop_
_entity_poly.entity_id
_entity_poly.type
_entity_poly.pdbx_seq_one_letter_code
_entity_poly.pdbx_strand_id
1 'polypeptide(L)'
;MVCGAIACVGKIAPLYNLAFSVIAFGLLIALISIKMNHNKVFIKPWYYLLSALSVFILEELITALKFFNIISESAIPRWFNAVFELIMVALFIYMLFVQINHVTEKYKQQTDELDRGRSQTRNLK
;
A
#
# COMPACT_ATOMS: atom_id res chain seq x y z
N MET A 1 9.62 6.91 -40.63
CA MET A 1 9.44 7.37 -39.24
C MET A 1 10.35 6.56 -38.35
N VAL A 2 11.44 7.16 -37.88
CA VAL A 2 12.37 6.48 -36.96
C VAL A 2 11.69 6.46 -35.59
N CYS A 3 11.18 5.30 -35.16
CA CYS A 3 10.78 5.11 -33.76
C CYS A 3 12.07 5.23 -32.94
N GLY A 4 12.35 6.41 -32.38
CA GLY A 4 13.44 6.54 -31.42
C GLY A 4 13.18 5.57 -30.27
N ALA A 5 14.24 4.95 -29.73
CA ALA A 5 14.14 3.99 -28.63
C ALA A 5 13.23 4.49 -27.48
N ILE A 6 13.20 5.81 -27.26
CA ILE A 6 12.35 6.50 -26.27
C ILE A 6 10.84 6.30 -26.54
N ALA A 7 10.40 6.40 -27.80
CA ALA A 7 8.98 6.23 -28.17
C ALA A 7 8.54 4.76 -28.12
N CYS A 8 9.46 3.85 -28.44
CA CYS A 8 9.20 2.42 -28.39
C CYS A 8 9.26 1.88 -26.94
N VAL A 9 10.16 2.38 -26.08
CA VAL A 9 10.24 2.04 -24.64
C VAL A 9 9.07 2.64 -23.85
N GLY A 10 8.68 3.89 -24.14
CA GLY A 10 7.55 4.56 -23.48
C GLY A 10 6.20 3.84 -23.69
N LYS A 11 6.07 3.05 -24.76
CA LYS A 11 4.87 2.25 -25.03
C LYS A 11 4.84 0.91 -24.27
N ILE A 12 5.99 0.37 -23.89
CA ILE A 12 6.09 -0.94 -23.22
C ILE A 12 6.14 -0.76 -21.69
N ALA A 13 6.62 0.39 -21.21
CA ALA A 13 6.72 0.69 -19.78
C ALA A 13 5.42 0.46 -18.97
N PRO A 14 4.21 0.85 -19.45
CA PRO A 14 2.96 0.60 -18.72
C PRO A 14 2.66 -0.89 -18.55
N LEU A 15 2.99 -1.72 -19.54
CA LEU A 15 2.75 -3.17 -19.48
C LEU A 15 3.65 -3.85 -18.45
N TYR A 16 4.92 -3.43 -18.34
CA TYR A 16 5.83 -3.94 -17.32
C TYR A 16 5.41 -3.52 -15.90
N ASN A 17 4.99 -2.27 -15.71
CA ASN A 17 4.48 -1.78 -14.43
C ASN A 17 3.24 -2.54 -13.99
N LEU A 18 2.30 -2.78 -14.91
CA LEU A 18 1.12 -3.59 -14.64
C LEU A 18 1.49 -5.02 -14.23
N ALA A 19 2.36 -5.70 -15.00
CA ALA A 19 2.80 -7.05 -14.67
C ALA A 19 3.49 -7.13 -13.29
N PHE A 20 4.38 -6.19 -13.00
CA PHE A 20 5.06 -6.12 -11.71
C PHE A 20 4.09 -5.85 -10.56
N SER A 21 3.12 -4.97 -10.75
CA SER A 21 2.10 -4.66 -9.74
C SER A 21 1.21 -5.86 -9.40
N VAL A 22 0.85 -6.68 -10.40
CA VAL A 22 0.07 -7.91 -10.21
C VAL A 22 0.87 -8.94 -9.40
N ILE A 23 2.17 -9.10 -9.70
CA ILE A 23 3.05 -9.98 -8.93
C ILE A 23 3.15 -9.50 -7.48
N ALA A 24 3.40 -8.20 -7.27
CA ALA A 24 3.45 -7.60 -5.94
C ALA A 24 2.14 -7.82 -5.17
N PHE A 25 1.00 -7.70 -5.84
CA PHE A 25 -0.33 -7.93 -5.26
C PHE A 25 -0.53 -9.37 -4.82
N GLY A 26 -0.14 -10.35 -5.66
CA GLY A 26 -0.17 -11.77 -5.30
C GLY A 26 0.71 -12.10 -4.08
N LEU A 27 1.93 -11.54 -4.04
CA LEU A 27 2.82 -11.69 -2.89
C LEU A 27 2.24 -11.06 -1.61
N LEU A 28 1.57 -9.91 -1.72
CA LEU A 28 0.96 -9.25 -0.58
C LEU A 28 -0.22 -10.05 -0.01
N ILE A 29 -1.06 -10.62 -0.88
CA ILE A 29 -2.14 -11.54 -0.47
C ILE A 29 -1.57 -12.76 0.22
N ALA A 30 -0.52 -13.37 -0.33
CA ALA A 30 0.14 -14.51 0.28
C ALA A 30 0.70 -14.16 1.67
N LEU A 31 1.34 -13.00 1.81
CA LEU A 31 1.87 -12.51 3.08
C LEU A 31 0.76 -12.32 4.14
N ILE A 32 -0.36 -11.69 3.75
CA ILE A 32 -1.53 -11.49 4.62
C ILE A 32 -2.11 -12.84 5.05
N SER A 33 -2.26 -13.77 4.11
CA SER A 33 -2.83 -15.10 4.35
C SER A 33 -1.97 -15.95 5.29
N ILE A 34 -0.65 -15.97 5.09
CA ILE A 34 0.29 -16.68 5.98
C ILE A 34 0.24 -16.10 7.40
N LYS A 35 0.16 -14.77 7.50
CA LYS A 35 0.21 -14.07 8.78
C LYS A 35 -1.07 -14.17 9.59
N MET A 36 -2.23 -14.39 8.97
CA MET A 36 -3.48 -14.69 9.71
C MET A 36 -3.34 -15.90 10.65
N ASN A 37 -2.43 -16.84 10.37
CA ASN A 37 -2.13 -17.96 11.27
C ASN A 37 -1.21 -17.62 12.45
N HIS A 38 -0.51 -16.48 12.42
CA HIS A 38 0.44 -16.08 13.46
C HIS A 38 0.01 -14.77 14.14
N ASN A 39 -0.72 -14.88 15.24
CA ASN A 39 -1.30 -13.77 16.04
C ASN A 39 -0.31 -12.71 16.57
N LYS A 40 1.00 -12.87 16.35
CA LYS A 40 2.05 -11.98 16.89
C LYS A 40 2.36 -10.77 16.01
N VAL A 41 1.81 -10.70 14.80
CA VAL A 41 2.25 -9.66 13.85
C VAL A 41 1.14 -8.68 13.51
N PHE A 42 1.47 -7.39 13.64
CA PHE A 42 0.57 -6.30 13.31
C PHE A 42 0.23 -6.32 11.81
N ILE A 43 -1.01 -6.69 11.49
CA ILE A 43 -1.50 -6.92 10.12
C ILE A 43 -2.24 -5.71 9.53
N LYS A 44 -2.82 -4.85 10.37
CA LYS A 44 -3.62 -3.68 9.93
C LYS A 44 -2.97 -2.82 8.83
N PRO A 45 -1.67 -2.47 8.89
CA PRO A 45 -1.02 -1.65 7.85
C PRO A 45 -1.04 -2.31 6.46
N TRP A 46 -0.93 -3.64 6.43
CA TRP A 46 -0.86 -4.40 5.19
C TRP A 46 -2.19 -4.39 4.43
N TYR A 47 -3.32 -4.25 5.11
CA TYR A 47 -4.63 -4.07 4.45
C TYR A 47 -4.73 -2.71 3.75
N TYR A 48 -4.17 -1.65 4.34
CA TYR A 48 -4.15 -0.33 3.69
C TYR A 48 -3.19 -0.33 2.48
N LEU A 49 -2.03 -0.99 2.62
CA LEU A 49 -1.10 -1.18 1.51
C LEU A 49 -1.74 -2.00 0.37
N LEU A 50 -2.48 -3.07 0.70
CA LEU A 50 -3.22 -3.87 -0.27
C LEU A 50 -4.27 -3.02 -0.99
N SER A 51 -5.01 -2.20 -0.24
CA SER A 51 -6.04 -1.32 -0.80
C SER A 51 -5.43 -0.28 -1.74
N ALA A 52 -4.30 0.34 -1.37
CA ALA A 52 -3.59 1.28 -2.23
C ALA A 52 -3.08 0.61 -3.51
N LEU A 53 -2.55 -0.62 -3.40
CA LEU A 53 -2.10 -1.39 -4.56
C LEU A 53 -3.25 -1.83 -5.47
N SER A 54 -4.44 -2.15 -4.92
CA SER A 54 -5.63 -2.40 -5.73
C SER A 54 -6.07 -1.16 -6.51
N VAL A 55 -6.02 0.01 -5.88
CA VAL A 55 -6.31 1.30 -6.55
C VAL A 55 -5.31 1.56 -7.68
N PHE A 56 -4.03 1.32 -7.43
CA PHE A 56 -2.97 1.42 -8.44
C PHE A 56 -3.22 0.49 -9.64
N ILE A 57 -3.52 -0.79 -9.39
CA ILE A 57 -3.82 -1.76 -10.45
C ILE A 57 -5.03 -1.33 -11.28
N LEU A 58 -6.06 -0.78 -10.64
CA LEU A 58 -7.23 -0.27 -11.34
C LEU A 58 -6.89 0.90 -12.27
N GLU A 59 -6.08 1.85 -11.79
CA GLU A 59 -5.58 2.98 -12.58
C GLU A 59 -4.76 2.51 -13.79
N GLU A 60 -3.81 1.60 -13.57
CA GLU A 60 -2.98 1.02 -14.64
C GLU A 60 -3.81 0.22 -15.65
N LEU A 61 -4.84 -0.51 -15.19
CA LEU A 61 -5.76 -1.21 -16.07
C LEU A 61 -6.50 -0.22 -16.99
N ILE A 62 -7.00 0.88 -16.43
CA ILE A 62 -7.67 1.93 -17.20
C ILE A 62 -6.70 2.55 -18.21
N THR A 63 -5.47 2.81 -17.78
CA THR A 63 -4.42 3.36 -18.65
C THR A 63 -4.06 2.40 -19.79
N ALA A 64 -3.97 1.10 -19.51
CA ALA A 64 -3.76 0.06 -20.51
C ALA A 64 -4.94 -0.03 -21.50
N LEU A 65 -6.19 0.03 -21.01
CA LEU A 65 -7.38 0.03 -21.88
C LEU A 65 -7.44 1.25 -22.81
N LYS A 66 -6.98 2.42 -22.34
CA LYS A 66 -6.79 3.61 -23.19
C LYS A 66 -5.71 3.36 -24.25
N PHE A 67 -4.60 2.76 -23.85
CA PHE A 67 -3.51 2.44 -24.77
C PHE A 67 -3.93 1.48 -25.89
N PHE A 68 -4.77 0.49 -25.60
CA PHE A 68 -5.34 -0.42 -26.59
C PHE A 68 -6.47 0.19 -27.44
N ASN A 69 -6.79 1.48 -27.28
CA ASN A 69 -7.93 2.15 -27.93
C ASN A 69 -9.30 1.49 -27.67
N ILE A 70 -9.43 0.71 -26.59
CA ILE A 70 -10.72 0.11 -26.18
C ILE A 70 -11.61 1.21 -25.59
N ILE A 71 -11.01 2.15 -24.86
CA ILE A 71 -11.66 3.34 -24.32
C ILE A 71 -11.06 4.56 -25.02
N SER A 72 -11.92 5.43 -25.55
CA SER A 72 -11.49 6.68 -26.19
C SER A 72 -10.83 7.60 -25.16
N GLU A 73 -9.72 8.26 -25.53
CA GLU A 73 -9.05 9.23 -24.64
C GLU A 73 -9.96 10.36 -24.18
N SER A 74 -10.94 10.74 -25.00
CA SER A 74 -11.95 11.76 -24.69
C SER A 74 -12.93 11.34 -23.59
N ALA A 75 -13.07 10.04 -23.31
CA ALA A 75 -14.02 9.54 -22.32
C ALA A 75 -13.51 9.70 -20.88
N ILE A 76 -12.19 9.70 -20.67
CA ILE A 76 -11.59 9.76 -19.33
C ILE A 76 -10.72 11.01 -19.21
N PRO A 77 -11.18 12.03 -18.45
CA PRO A 77 -10.43 13.26 -18.24
C PRO A 77 -9.06 13.04 -17.57
N ARG A 78 -8.07 13.86 -17.93
CA ARG A 78 -6.70 13.77 -17.36
C ARG A 78 -6.66 13.90 -15.84
N TRP A 79 -7.58 14.66 -15.24
CA TRP A 79 -7.66 14.83 -13.78
C TRP A 79 -8.08 13.54 -13.05
N PHE A 80 -8.61 12.54 -13.75
CA PHE A 80 -9.03 11.28 -13.15
C PHE A 80 -7.86 10.49 -12.55
N ASN A 81 -6.69 10.48 -13.20
CA ASN A 81 -5.47 9.87 -12.64
C ASN A 81 -5.04 10.58 -11.34
N ALA A 82 -5.11 11.91 -11.30
CA ALA A 82 -4.77 12.67 -10.09
C ALA A 82 -5.69 12.33 -8.90
N VAL A 83 -6.95 11.95 -9.15
CA VAL A 83 -7.86 11.47 -8.09
C VAL A 83 -7.39 10.12 -7.55
N PHE A 84 -6.98 9.18 -8.41
CA PHE A 84 -6.42 7.90 -7.96
C PHE A 84 -5.14 8.08 -7.17
N GLU A 85 -4.23 8.93 -7.63
CA GLU A 85 -3.00 9.28 -6.91
C GLU A 85 -3.32 9.85 -5.52
N LEU A 86 -4.27 10.78 -5.43
CA LEU A 86 -4.67 11.37 -4.15
C LEU A 86 -5.24 10.31 -3.20
N ILE A 87 -6.06 9.39 -3.69
CA ILE A 87 -6.59 8.28 -2.88
C ILE A 87 -5.46 7.39 -2.37
N MET A 88 -4.50 7.02 -3.23
CA MET A 88 -3.36 6.21 -2.84
C MET A 88 -2.51 6.91 -1.78
N VAL A 89 -2.18 8.19 -1.97
CA VAL A 89 -1.42 8.99 -1.01
C VAL A 89 -2.16 9.09 0.33
N ALA A 90 -3.47 9.33 0.31
CA ALA A 90 -4.27 9.36 1.53
C ALA A 90 -4.24 8.02 2.29
N LEU A 91 -4.34 6.89 1.57
CA LEU A 91 -4.22 5.54 2.16
C LEU A 91 -2.84 5.30 2.76
N PHE A 92 -1.77 5.73 2.09
CA PHE A 92 -0.40 5.63 2.61
C PHE A 92 -0.21 6.47 3.87
N ILE A 93 -0.66 7.72 3.88
CA ILE A 93 -0.59 8.59 5.07
C ILE A 93 -1.36 7.96 6.23
N TYR A 94 -2.58 7.50 5.98
CA TYR A 94 -3.39 6.84 7.01
C TYR A 94 -2.72 5.56 7.55
N MET A 95 -2.14 4.76 6.67
CA MET A 95 -1.35 3.58 7.05
C MET A 95 -0.21 3.93 8.01
N LEU A 96 0.54 5.01 7.72
CA LEU A 96 1.64 5.48 8.58
C LEU A 96 1.12 5.90 9.96
N PHE A 97 -0.01 6.61 10.03
CA PHE A 97 -0.63 6.95 11.32
C PHE A 97 -1.03 5.70 12.12
N VAL A 98 -1.60 4.70 11.46
CA VAL A 98 -1.95 3.42 12.11
C VAL A 98 -0.71 2.71 12.64
N GLN A 99 0.41 2.76 11.91
CA GLN A 99 1.69 2.21 12.36
C GLN A 99 2.25 2.97 13.57
N ILE A 100 2.27 4.30 13.52
CA ILE A 100 2.76 5.15 14.61
C ILE A 100 1.95 4.89 15.88
N ASN A 101 0.62 4.91 15.79
CA ASN A 101 -0.25 4.69 16.94
C ASN A 101 -0.01 3.33 17.60
N HIS A 102 0.12 2.26 16.80
CA HIS A 102 0.40 0.93 17.35
C HIS A 102 1.75 0.85 18.07
N VAL A 103 2.77 1.51 17.53
CA VAL A 103 4.10 1.56 18.15
C VAL A 103 4.04 2.36 19.46
N THR A 104 3.40 3.52 19.45
CA THR A 104 3.22 4.36 20.66
C THR A 104 2.45 3.63 21.76
N GLU A 105 1.36 2.92 21.43
CA GLU A 105 0.60 2.12 22.39
C GLU A 105 1.45 1.02 23.03
N LYS A 106 2.26 0.32 22.24
CA LYS A 106 3.19 -0.70 22.76
C LYS A 106 4.21 -0.14 23.73
N TYR A 107 4.80 1.02 23.43
CA TYR A 107 5.76 1.67 24.33
C TYR A 107 5.11 2.13 25.64
N LYS A 108 3.87 2.65 25.60
CA LYS A 108 3.12 3.02 26.81
C LYS A 108 2.86 1.80 27.70
N GLN A 109 2.38 0.69 27.12
CA GLN A 109 2.11 -0.55 27.87
C GLN A 109 3.38 -1.07 28.57
N GLN A 110 4.52 -1.07 27.88
CA GLN A 110 5.79 -1.49 28.48
C GLN A 110 6.25 -0.58 29.63
N THR A 111 6.00 0.72 29.52
CA THR A 111 6.37 1.69 30.57
C THR A 111 5.49 1.51 31.81
N ASP A 112 4.17 1.36 31.63
CA ASP A 112 3.22 1.14 32.72
C ASP A 112 3.49 -0.18 33.48
N GLU A 113 3.86 -1.25 32.75
CA GLU A 113 4.25 -2.53 33.37
C GLU A 113 5.53 -2.38 34.22
N LEU A 114 6.51 -1.61 33.72
CA LEU A 114 7.75 -1.36 34.44
C LEU A 114 7.52 -0.58 35.75
N ASP A 115 6.64 0.41 35.71
CA ASP A 115 6.29 1.25 36.87
C ASP A 115 5.46 0.49 37.91
N ARG A 116 4.55 -0.39 37.47
CA ARG A 116 3.82 -1.32 38.36
C ARG A 116 4.77 -2.30 39.04
N GLY A 117 5.73 -2.85 38.31
CA GLY A 117 6.77 -3.74 38.86
C GLY A 117 7.59 -3.06 39.96
N ARG A 118 8.08 -1.83 39.72
CA ARG A 118 8.83 -1.05 40.72
C ARG A 118 8.02 -0.72 41.96
N SER A 119 6.73 -0.41 41.79
CA SER A 119 5.83 -0.08 42.91
C SER A 119 5.62 -1.29 43.84
N GLN A 120 5.51 -2.50 43.29
CA GLN A 120 5.45 -3.73 44.08
C GLN A 120 6.76 -4.02 44.82
N THR A 121 7.92 -3.83 44.19
CA THR A 121 9.22 -4.05 44.86
C THR A 121 9.45 -3.07 46.02
N ARG A 122 8.90 -1.85 45.95
CA ARG A 122 8.99 -0.86 47.04
C ARG A 122 8.16 -1.23 48.27
N ASN A 123 6.99 -1.83 48.09
CA ASN A 123 6.10 -2.20 49.21
C ASN A 123 6.55 -3.47 49.96
N LEU A 124 7.57 -4.17 49.46
CA LEU A 124 8.13 -5.40 50.06
C LEU A 124 9.39 -5.15 50.92
N LYS A 125 9.84 -3.89 51.03
CA LYS A 125 10.94 -3.45 51.90
C LYS A 125 10.39 -2.64 53.06
#